data_AF-A0A2G2G833-F1
#
_entry.id   AF-A0A2G2G833-F1
#
_cell.length_a   1.000
_cell.length_b   1.000
_cell.length_c   1.000
_cell.angle_alpha   90.00
_cell.angle_beta   90.00
_cell.angle_gamma   90.00
#
_symmetry.space_group_name_H-M   'P 1'
#
loop_
_entity.id
_entity.type
_entity.pdbx_description
1 polymer ?
#
loop_
_entity_poly.entity_id
_entity_poly.type
_entity_poly.pdbx_seq_one_letter_code
_entity_poly.pdbx_strand_id
1 'polypeptide(L)'
;MKVLNVSLALLSTSLLFLPFTALGAEVTASVLLRKGTIISDADIDIKIESHEDFSAVRLAYIGQELRRTIYAGHKISHAYVGPPIVVKRNGNVTMVYTYGSMKLTAKGRALNGGAVGDTITVMNTGSRKKVYGVIMGPEMVEVTR
;
A
#
# COMPACT_ATOMS: atom_id res chain seq x y z
N MET A 1 -49.15 -12.47 -61.96
CA MET A 1 -49.28 -12.23 -60.51
C MET A 1 -48.65 -13.41 -59.77
N LYS A 2 -47.44 -13.22 -59.22
CA LYS A 2 -46.73 -14.17 -58.36
C LYS A 2 -46.23 -13.38 -57.16
N VAL A 3 -46.82 -13.64 -56.00
CA VAL A 3 -46.31 -13.24 -54.68
C VAL A 3 -45.48 -14.39 -54.16
N LEU A 4 -44.23 -14.15 -53.74
CA LEU A 4 -43.58 -14.85 -52.63
C LEU A 4 -42.18 -14.27 -52.32
N ASN A 5 -41.95 -14.15 -51.00
CA ASN A 5 -40.70 -14.32 -50.26
C ASN A 5 -39.84 -13.08 -49.91
N VAL A 6 -40.17 -12.59 -48.71
CA VAL A 6 -39.36 -11.88 -47.72
C VAL A 6 -37.97 -12.51 -47.58
N SER A 7 -36.91 -11.70 -47.61
CA SER A 7 -35.57 -12.10 -47.14
C SER A 7 -35.08 -11.13 -46.07
N LEU A 8 -34.78 -11.76 -44.94
CA LEU A 8 -34.30 -11.30 -43.65
C LEU A 8 -32.77 -11.17 -43.70
N ALA A 9 -32.19 -10.09 -43.20
CA ALA A 9 -30.82 -10.11 -42.68
C ALA A 9 -30.61 -8.97 -41.69
N LEU A 10 -30.83 -9.27 -40.40
CA LEU A 10 -30.38 -8.45 -39.28
C LEU A 10 -28.84 -8.35 -39.34
N LEU A 11 -28.31 -7.13 -39.46
CA LEU A 11 -26.89 -6.86 -39.26
C LEU A 11 -26.61 -6.86 -37.74
N SER A 12 -26.27 -8.03 -37.19
CA SER A 12 -25.79 -8.16 -35.82
C SER A 12 -24.38 -7.57 -35.73
N THR A 13 -24.24 -6.35 -35.19
CA THR A 13 -22.97 -5.77 -34.78
C THR A 13 -22.41 -6.55 -33.59
N SER A 14 -21.66 -7.60 -33.90
CA SER A 14 -20.82 -8.31 -32.94
C SER A 14 -19.68 -7.37 -32.52
N LEU A 15 -19.87 -6.70 -31.38
CA LEU A 15 -18.83 -5.94 -30.71
C LEU A 15 -17.83 -6.95 -30.12
N LEU A 16 -16.77 -7.23 -30.88
CA LEU A 16 -15.63 -8.03 -30.44
C LEU A 16 -15.05 -7.42 -29.16
N PHE A 17 -15.36 -8.03 -28.03
CA PHE A 17 -14.67 -7.82 -26.76
C PHE A 17 -13.25 -8.39 -26.93
N LEU A 18 -12.31 -7.56 -27.38
CA LEU A 18 -10.89 -7.88 -27.25
C LEU A 18 -10.58 -7.91 -25.75
N PRO A 19 -10.12 -9.04 -25.18
CA PRO A 19 -9.61 -9.03 -23.83
C PRO A 19 -8.42 -8.08 -23.81
N PHE A 20 -8.57 -6.94 -23.13
CA PHE A 20 -7.47 -6.03 -22.89
C PHE A 20 -6.48 -6.77 -21.97
N THR A 21 -5.50 -7.44 -22.57
CA THR A 21 -4.35 -7.95 -21.85
C THR A 21 -3.69 -6.74 -21.23
N ALA A 22 -3.82 -6.60 -19.92
CA ALA A 22 -3.19 -5.53 -19.17
C ALA A 22 -1.68 -5.76 -19.23
N LEU A 23 -1.02 -5.11 -20.20
CA LEU A 23 0.44 -5.00 -20.24
C LEU A 23 0.90 -4.32 -18.96
N GLY A 24 1.70 -5.03 -18.19
CA GLY A 24 2.33 -4.52 -16.97
C GLY A 24 3.04 -5.66 -16.26
N ALA A 25 4.22 -5.44 -15.68
CA ALA A 25 4.90 -6.46 -14.89
C ALA A 25 3.93 -7.16 -13.92
N GLU A 26 3.98 -8.49 -13.96
CA GLU A 26 3.18 -9.33 -13.12
C GLU A 26 4.00 -9.75 -11.91
N VAL A 27 3.73 -9.12 -10.77
CA VAL A 27 4.29 -9.52 -9.48
C VAL A 27 3.30 -10.46 -8.80
N THR A 28 3.73 -11.69 -8.52
CA THR A 28 2.91 -12.73 -7.88
C THR A 28 3.51 -13.14 -6.54
N ALA A 29 2.69 -13.57 -5.60
CA ALA A 29 3.16 -14.05 -4.30
C ALA A 29 3.65 -15.51 -4.42
N SER A 30 4.88 -15.79 -4.00
CA SER A 30 5.44 -17.15 -4.00
C SER A 30 4.87 -18.01 -2.86
N VAL A 31 4.47 -17.38 -1.75
CA VAL A 31 3.92 -18.01 -0.55
C VAL A 31 2.68 -17.26 -0.02
N LEU A 32 2.06 -17.77 1.06
CA LEU A 32 1.01 -17.03 1.77
C LEU A 32 1.61 -15.81 2.49
N LEU A 33 1.26 -14.62 2.02
CA LEU A 33 1.65 -13.36 2.63
C LEU A 33 0.48 -12.77 3.41
N ARG A 34 0.64 -12.60 4.72
CA ARG A 34 -0.41 -12.04 5.58
C ARG A 34 -0.40 -10.52 5.51
N LYS A 35 -1.54 -9.91 5.83
CA LYS A 35 -1.59 -8.46 6.14
C LYS A 35 -0.52 -8.12 7.19
N GLY A 36 0.23 -7.05 6.95
CA GLY A 36 1.31 -6.57 7.82
C GLY A 36 2.68 -7.20 7.55
N THR A 37 2.78 -8.11 6.57
CA THR A 37 4.07 -8.70 6.20
C THR A 37 4.90 -7.68 5.42
N ILE A 38 6.18 -7.56 5.76
CA ILE A 38 7.16 -6.80 4.97
C ILE A 38 7.63 -7.70 3.84
N ILE A 39 7.47 -7.25 2.61
CA ILE A 39 7.80 -8.05 1.42
C ILE A 39 9.32 -8.15 1.28
N SER A 40 9.81 -9.38 1.24
CA SER A 40 11.20 -9.71 0.91
C SER A 40 11.31 -10.25 -0.53
N ASP A 41 12.54 -10.44 -0.99
CA ASP A 41 12.82 -10.97 -2.34
C ASP A 41 12.35 -12.42 -2.52
N ALA A 42 12.30 -13.20 -1.43
CA ALA A 42 11.87 -14.61 -1.47
C ALA A 42 10.35 -14.77 -1.49
N ASP A 43 9.60 -13.68 -1.26
CA ASP A 43 8.14 -13.71 -1.14
C ASP A 43 7.43 -13.49 -2.48
N ILE A 44 8.15 -13.01 -3.50
CA ILE A 44 7.59 -12.55 -4.76
C ILE A 44 8.28 -13.17 -5.97
N ASP A 45 7.46 -13.55 -6.94
CA ASP A 45 7.89 -13.92 -8.29
C ASP A 45 7.50 -12.78 -9.24
N ILE A 46 8.49 -12.18 -9.89
CA ILE A 46 8.31 -11.07 -10.83
C ILE A 46 8.45 -11.61 -12.25
N LYS A 47 7.38 -11.53 -13.04
CA LYS A 47 7.40 -11.76 -14.48
C LYS A 47 7.29 -10.43 -15.19
N ILE A 48 8.23 -10.18 -16.09
CA ILE A 48 8.35 -8.92 -16.81
C ILE A 48 8.03 -9.16 -18.26
N GLU A 49 7.11 -8.36 -18.80
CA GLU A 49 6.88 -8.28 -20.23
C GLU A 49 7.83 -7.23 -20.83
N SER A 50 8.22 -7.42 -22.09
CA SER A 50 9.28 -6.65 -22.77
C SER A 50 9.15 -5.14 -22.58
N HIS A 51 10.27 -4.50 -22.19
CA HIS A 51 10.52 -3.06 -21.96
C HIS A 51 10.40 -2.52 -20.53
N GLU A 52 10.02 -3.33 -19.55
CA GLU A 52 10.05 -2.90 -18.14
C GLU A 52 11.38 -3.21 -17.45
N ASP A 53 11.82 -2.31 -16.56
CA ASP A 53 13.03 -2.48 -15.77
C ASP A 53 12.73 -3.33 -14.52
N PHE A 54 13.33 -4.53 -14.48
CA PHE A 54 13.25 -5.44 -13.34
C PHE A 54 13.63 -4.79 -12.02
N SER A 55 14.67 -3.97 -12.01
CA SER A 55 15.17 -3.36 -10.80
C SER A 55 14.17 -2.34 -10.24
N ALA A 56 13.57 -1.54 -11.11
CA ALA A 56 12.56 -0.56 -10.73
C ALA A 56 11.29 -1.22 -10.17
N VAL A 57 10.80 -2.28 -10.83
CA VAL A 57 9.64 -3.06 -10.34
C VAL A 57 9.98 -3.69 -8.99
N ARG A 58 11.13 -4.34 -8.88
CA ARG A 58 11.58 -4.98 -7.64
C ARG A 58 11.64 -3.99 -6.46
N LEU A 59 12.21 -2.81 -6.67
CA LEU A 59 12.33 -1.77 -5.62
C LEU A 59 10.97 -1.20 -5.20
N ALA A 60 9.94 -1.26 -6.05
CA ALA A 60 8.60 -0.80 -5.71
C ALA A 60 7.89 -1.71 -4.69
N TYR A 61 8.23 -3.00 -4.62
CA TYR A 61 7.58 -3.97 -3.73
C TYR A 61 8.43 -4.34 -2.51
N ILE A 62 9.75 -4.51 -2.67
CA ILE A 62 10.61 -4.93 -1.57
C ILE A 62 10.66 -3.86 -0.47
N GLY A 63 10.55 -4.30 0.79
CA GLY A 63 10.54 -3.43 1.96
C GLY A 63 9.21 -2.73 2.22
N GLN A 64 8.22 -2.91 1.34
CA GLN A 64 6.85 -2.43 1.57
C GLN A 64 6.09 -3.41 2.48
N GLU A 65 5.10 -2.89 3.19
CA GLU A 65 4.16 -3.67 4.00
C GLU A 65 2.87 -3.95 3.23
N LEU A 66 2.43 -5.21 3.31
CA LEU A 66 1.19 -5.67 2.72
C LEU A 66 -0.04 -5.18 3.50
N ARG A 67 -0.96 -4.48 2.84
CA ARG A 67 -2.19 -3.94 3.46
C ARG A 67 -3.30 -5.00 3.64
N ARG A 68 -3.21 -6.12 2.93
CA ARG A 68 -4.15 -7.26 2.97
C ARG A 68 -3.41 -8.58 2.83
N THR A 69 -4.07 -9.70 3.18
CA THR A 69 -3.52 -11.04 2.95
C THR A 69 -3.64 -11.42 1.46
N ILE A 70 -2.59 -12.04 0.93
CA ILE A 70 -2.47 -12.54 -0.45
C ILE A 70 -1.98 -13.99 -0.39
N TYR A 71 -2.67 -14.90 -1.07
CA TYR A 71 -2.29 -16.30 -1.15
C TYR A 71 -1.24 -16.54 -2.24
N ALA A 72 -0.49 -17.63 -2.12
CA ALA A 72 0.47 -18.05 -3.13
C ALA A 72 -0.17 -18.10 -4.54
N GLY A 73 0.61 -17.74 -5.56
CA GLY A 73 0.21 -17.68 -6.96
C GLY A 73 -0.69 -16.49 -7.33
N HIS A 74 -1.08 -15.63 -6.38
CA HIS A 74 -1.94 -14.48 -6.68
C HIS A 74 -1.12 -13.22 -6.97
N LYS A 75 -1.62 -12.39 -7.89
CA LYS A 75 -1.03 -11.10 -8.22
C LYS A 75 -1.04 -10.14 -7.02
N ILE A 76 0.09 -9.50 -6.77
CA ILE A 76 0.26 -8.41 -5.81
C ILE A 76 0.06 -7.10 -6.55
N SER A 77 -1.05 -6.42 -6.28
CA SER A 77 -1.28 -5.07 -6.82
C SER A 77 -0.49 -4.04 -6.02
N HIS A 78 0.06 -3.04 -6.71
CA HIS A 78 0.73 -1.90 -6.08
C HIS A 78 -0.20 -1.13 -5.11
N ALA A 79 -1.52 -1.17 -5.31
CA ALA A 79 -2.48 -0.56 -4.39
C ALA A 79 -2.56 -1.27 -3.01
N TYR A 80 -2.00 -2.48 -2.91
CA TYR A 80 -2.02 -3.29 -1.69
C TYR A 80 -0.70 -3.26 -0.93
N VAL A 81 0.29 -2.52 -1.42
CA VAL A 81 1.58 -2.34 -0.76
C VAL A 81 1.73 -0.88 -0.36
N GLY A 82 2.54 -0.63 0.65
CA GLY A 82 2.98 0.72 0.97
C GLY A 82 3.94 0.73 2.15
N PRO A 83 4.39 1.91 2.58
CA PRO A 83 5.46 2.00 3.55
C PRO A 83 5.10 1.29 4.87
N PRO A 84 6.08 0.67 5.55
CA PRO A 84 5.86 -0.02 6.82
C PRO A 84 5.22 0.87 7.88
N ILE A 85 4.16 0.37 8.51
CA ILE A 85 3.52 0.99 9.65
C ILE A 85 4.43 0.80 10.86
N VAL A 86 5.24 1.81 11.15
CA VAL A 86 6.14 1.81 12.31
C VAL A 86 5.46 2.32 13.59
N VAL A 87 4.30 2.98 13.46
CA VAL A 87 3.46 3.38 14.60
C VAL A 87 2.04 2.88 14.38
N LYS A 88 1.53 2.06 15.30
CA LYS A 88 0.15 1.54 15.26
C LYS A 88 -0.80 2.49 15.98
N ARG A 89 -2.05 2.53 15.52
CA ARG A 89 -3.15 3.19 16.26
C ARG A 89 -3.24 2.60 17.67
N ASN A 90 -3.44 3.47 18.65
CA ASN A 90 -3.45 3.14 20.07
C ASN A 90 -2.11 2.61 20.62
N GLY A 91 -1.05 2.62 19.81
CA GLY A 91 0.29 2.23 20.22
C GLY A 91 0.90 3.25 21.18
N ASN A 92 1.82 2.78 22.02
CA ASN A 92 2.65 3.63 22.84
C ASN A 92 3.72 4.27 21.96
N VAL A 93 3.96 5.56 22.15
CA VAL A 93 4.99 6.30 21.42
C VAL A 93 5.80 7.17 22.36
N THR A 94 7.03 7.45 21.96
CA THR A 94 7.87 8.48 22.57
C THR A 94 7.77 9.73 21.72
N MET A 95 7.19 10.78 22.29
CA MET A 95 7.13 12.10 21.70
C MET A 95 8.45 12.82 22.00
N VAL A 96 9.09 13.35 20.98
CA VAL A 96 10.29 14.17 21.06
C VAL A 96 9.89 15.60 20.73
N TYR A 97 10.11 16.51 21.67
CA TYR A 97 9.90 17.94 21.49
C TYR A 97 11.25 18.62 21.38
N THR A 98 11.48 19.30 20.27
CA THR A 98 12.70 20.07 20.03
C THR A 98 12.39 21.56 20.19
N TYR A 99 13.10 22.25 21.09
CA TYR A 99 13.02 23.70 21.25
C TYR A 99 14.43 24.28 21.37
N GLY A 100 14.90 24.94 20.31
CA GLY A 100 16.30 25.38 20.21
C GLY A 100 17.25 24.20 20.33
N SER A 101 18.18 24.25 21.28
CA SER A 101 19.11 23.15 21.59
C SER A 101 18.55 22.11 22.57
N MET A 102 17.36 22.35 23.15
CA MET A 102 16.77 21.46 24.15
C MET A 102 15.88 20.41 23.49
N LYS A 103 16.10 19.15 23.85
CA LYS A 103 15.24 18.02 23.48
C LYS A 103 14.54 17.47 24.72
N LEU A 104 13.21 17.51 24.72
CA LEU A 104 12.38 16.91 25.77
C LEU A 104 11.71 15.65 25.21
N THR A 105 11.71 14.57 25.99
CA THR A 105 10.98 13.35 25.65
C THR A 105 9.80 13.15 26.59
N ALA A 106 8.68 12.67 26.04
CA ALA A 106 7.50 12.34 26.82
C ALA A 106 6.82 11.09 26.25
N LYS A 107 6.08 10.38 27.10
CA LYS A 107 5.28 9.24 26.67
C LYS A 107 3.92 9.70 26.16
N GLY A 108 3.49 9.08 25.07
CA GLY A 108 2.22 9.34 24.41
C GLY A 108 1.56 8.07 23.93
N ARG A 109 0.29 8.20 23.55
CA ARG A 109 -0.50 7.17 22.88
C ARG A 109 -0.92 7.69 21.52
N ALA A 110 -0.53 6.99 20.47
CA ALA A 110 -0.91 7.34 19.10
C ALA A 110 -2.42 7.15 18.92
N LEU A 111 -3.13 8.16 18.43
CA LEU A 111 -4.58 8.07 18.13
C LEU A 111 -4.83 7.54 16.72
N ASN A 112 -3.84 7.68 15.86
CA ASN A 112 -3.78 7.19 14.48
C ASN A 112 -2.44 6.46 14.29
N GLY A 113 -2.38 5.50 13.37
CA GLY A 113 -1.13 4.85 12.98
C GLY A 113 -0.63 5.37 11.63
N GLY A 114 0.63 5.10 11.32
CA GLY A 114 1.28 5.54 10.09
C GLY A 114 2.69 5.00 9.93
N ALA A 115 3.27 5.35 8.79
CA ALA A 115 4.66 5.09 8.44
C ALA A 115 5.55 6.30 8.77
N VAL A 116 6.87 6.14 8.58
CA VAL A 116 7.82 7.26 8.73
C VAL A 116 7.45 8.40 7.80
N GLY A 117 7.46 9.63 8.32
CA GLY A 117 7.06 10.84 7.60
C GLY A 117 5.57 11.19 7.70
N ASP A 118 4.71 10.26 8.14
CA ASP A 118 3.29 10.56 8.31
C ASP A 118 3.06 11.47 9.52
N THR A 119 2.13 12.42 9.37
CA THR A 119 1.64 13.22 10.48
C THR A 119 0.53 12.47 11.22
N ILE A 120 0.70 12.25 12.52
CA ILE A 120 -0.28 11.58 13.36
C ILE A 120 -0.68 12.44 14.56
N THR A 121 -1.86 12.15 15.11
CA THR A 121 -2.28 12.72 16.39
C THR A 121 -1.85 11.80 17.52
N VAL A 122 -1.22 12.36 18.55
CA VAL A 122 -0.77 11.65 19.75
C VAL A 122 -1.40 12.29 20.98
N MET A 123 -1.87 11.48 21.92
CA MET A 123 -2.30 11.94 23.24
C MET A 123 -1.16 11.77 24.23
N ASN A 124 -0.74 12.85 24.89
CA ASN A 124 0.21 12.77 25.99
C ASN A 124 -0.42 12.00 27.15
N THR A 125 0.24 10.94 27.63
CA THR A 125 -0.34 10.07 28.66
C THR A 125 -0.37 10.73 30.05
N GLY A 126 0.51 11.69 30.31
CA GLY A 126 0.56 12.44 31.56
C GLY A 126 -0.44 13.60 31.62
N SER A 127 -0.49 14.44 30.58
CA SER A 127 -1.35 15.63 30.55
C SER A 127 -2.69 15.44 29.86
N ARG A 128 -2.89 14.32 29.16
CA ARG A 128 -4.05 14.01 28.31
C ARG A 128 -4.28 14.99 27.14
N LYS A 129 -3.36 15.93 26.91
CA LYS A 129 -3.43 16.84 25.76
C LYS A 129 -3.15 16.08 24.46
N LYS A 130 -3.88 16.43 23.40
CA LYS A 130 -3.62 15.94 22.05
C LYS A 130 -2.63 16.87 21.36
N VAL A 131 -1.67 16.29 20.65
CA VAL A 131 -0.66 16.99 19.87
C VAL A 131 -0.53 16.33 18.50
N TYR A 132 -0.10 17.11 17.52
CA TYR A 132 0.26 16.61 16.20
C TYR A 132 1.77 16.39 16.17
N GLY A 133 2.22 15.36 15.47
CA GLY A 133 3.64 15.13 15.27
C GLY A 133 3.90 14.25 14.07
N VAL A 134 5.14 14.27 13.60
CA VAL A 134 5.62 13.51 12.46
C VAL A 134 6.31 12.25 12.97
N ILE A 135 5.98 11.10 12.40
CA ILE A 135 6.65 9.84 12.73
C ILE A 135 8.08 9.88 12.22
N MET A 136 9.05 9.77 13.12
CA MET A 136 10.48 9.75 12.78
C MET A 136 11.03 8.32 12.66
N GLY A 137 10.34 7.34 13.26
CA GLY A 137 10.79 5.96 13.30
C GLY A 137 9.89 5.09 14.15
N PRO A 138 10.32 3.85 14.45
CA PRO A 138 9.62 2.92 15.31
C PRO A 138 9.27 3.57 16.65
N GLU A 139 7.96 3.69 16.91
CA GLU A 139 7.41 4.26 18.15
C GLU A 139 7.91 5.67 18.51
N MET A 140 8.47 6.42 17.55
CA MET A 140 9.06 7.75 17.79
C MET A 140 8.35 8.80 16.94
N VAL A 141 7.93 9.88 17.60
CA VAL A 141 7.19 10.98 16.99
C VAL A 141 7.84 12.30 17.36
N GLU A 142 8.23 13.10 16.37
CA GLU A 142 8.67 14.47 16.60
C GLU A 142 7.46 15.40 16.62
N VAL A 143 7.34 16.18 17.70
CA VAL A 143 6.26 17.13 17.89
C VAL A 143 6.82 18.53 17.74
N THR A 144 6.50 19.15 16.61
CA THR A 144 6.80 20.57 16.36
C THR A 144 5.57 21.36 16.80
N ARG A 145 5.75 22.25 17.79
CA ARG A 145 4.72 23.20 18.20
C ARG A 145 4.81 24.46 17.34
#